data_AF-A0A2N8M616-F1
#
_entry.id   AF-A0A2N8M616-F1
#
_cell.length_a   1.000
_cell.length_b   1.000
_cell.length_c   1.000
_cell.angle_alpha   90.00
_cell.angle_beta   90.00
_cell.angle_gamma   90.00
#
_symmetry.space_group_name_H-M   'P 1'
#
loop_
_entity.id
_entity.type
_entity.pdbx_description
1 polymer ?
#
loop_
_entity_poly.entity_id
_entity_poly.type
_entity_poly.pdbx_seq_one_letter_code
_entity_poly.pdbx_strand_id
1 'polypeptide(L)' 'MSQVLEAKAVKPNENAMYLYTNFLEMIWPYDDRGRLIGEDVWEPDPDKAEIIKLDPEDVLTTQQAATLLAPLIKPLP' A
#
# COMPACT_ATOMS: atom_id res chain seq x y z
N MET A 1 0.30 -12.25 2.40
CA MET A 1 1.05 -11.50 3.43
C MET A 1 1.84 -12.40 4.38
N SER A 2 1.28 -13.50 4.94
CA SER A 2 2.01 -14.41 5.85
C SER A 2 3.37 -14.87 5.29
N GLN A 3 3.40 -15.31 4.02
CA GLN A 3 4.62 -15.74 3.34
C GLN A 3 5.70 -14.64 3.23
N VAL A 4 5.31 -13.39 3.01
CA VAL A 4 6.23 -12.25 2.91
C VAL A 4 6.80 -11.88 4.29
N LEU A 5 5.95 -11.91 5.31
CA LEU A 5 6.35 -11.70 6.72
C LEU A 5 7.33 -12.79 7.17
N GLU A 6 6.99 -14.05 6.92
CA GLU A 6 7.82 -15.21 7.25
C GLU A 6 9.17 -15.18 6.50
N ALA A 7 9.17 -14.81 5.22
CA ALA A 7 10.40 -14.67 4.42
C ALA A 7 11.35 -13.60 4.98
N LYS A 8 10.83 -12.58 5.66
CA LYS A 8 11.62 -11.55 6.36
C LYS A 8 11.78 -11.83 7.86
N ALA A 9 11.55 -13.08 8.29
CA ALA A 9 11.66 -13.53 9.69
C ALA A 9 10.76 -12.76 10.68
N VAL A 10 9.65 -12.20 10.21
CA VAL A 10 8.62 -11.55 11.04
C VAL A 10 7.51 -12.55 11.33
N LYS A 11 7.21 -12.80 12.61
CA LYS A 11 6.08 -13.65 13.00
C LYS A 11 4.75 -12.91 12.74
N PRO A 12 3.83 -13.47 11.92
CA PRO A 12 2.54 -12.85 11.66
C PRO A 12 1.71 -12.68 12.95
N ASN A 13 0.97 -11.57 13.03
CA ASN A 13 -0.03 -11.31 14.06
C ASN A 13 -1.25 -10.69 13.38
N GLU A 14 -2.41 -11.33 13.53
CA GLU A 14 -3.66 -10.93 12.89
C GLU A 14 -4.22 -9.59 13.40
N ASN A 15 -3.79 -9.17 14.61
CA ASN A 15 -4.20 -7.91 15.23
C ASN A 15 -3.16 -6.79 15.05
N ALA A 16 -2.19 -6.95 14.16
CA ALA A 16 -1.15 -5.95 13.90
C ALA A 16 -1.12 -5.55 12.42
N MET A 17 -0.73 -4.31 12.18
CA MET A 17 -0.46 -3.81 10.84
C MET A 17 1.05 -3.73 10.60
N TYR A 18 1.44 -4.02 9.37
CA TYR A 18 2.83 -3.98 8.92
C TYR A 18 2.90 -3.18 7.64
N LEU A 19 3.89 -2.31 7.53
CA LEU A 19 4.25 -1.60 6.31
C LEU A 19 5.32 -2.39 5.58
N TYR A 20 5.07 -2.69 4.30
CA TYR A 20 6.10 -3.18 3.39
C TYR A 20 6.64 -1.98 2.62
N THR A 21 7.92 -1.68 2.81
CA THR A 21 8.60 -0.56 2.14
C THR A 21 9.60 -1.12 1.15
N ASN A 22 9.47 -0.73 -0.11
CA ASN A 22 10.25 -1.23 -1.22
C ASN A 22 10.61 -0.10 -2.20
N PHE A 23 11.46 -0.43 -3.17
CA PHE A 23 11.68 0.38 -4.35
C PHE A 23 10.97 -0.28 -5.53
N LEU A 24 10.10 0.48 -6.20
CA LEU A 24 9.34 0.03 -7.37
C LEU A 24 9.72 0.87 -8.58
N GLU A 25 9.94 0.19 -9.71
CA GLU A 25 9.98 0.82 -11.02
C GLU A 25 8.59 0.63 -11.65
N MET A 26 8.02 1.74 -12.12
CA MET A 26 6.65 1.78 -12.62
C MET A 26 6.62 2.52 -13.96
N ILE A 27 6.29 1.80 -15.03
CA ILE A 27 6.12 2.35 -16.36
C ILE A 27 4.65 2.19 -16.77
N TRP A 28 4.05 3.32 -17.15
CA TRP A 28 2.66 3.40 -17.58
C TRP A 28 2.62 3.85 -19.04
N PRO A 29 2.59 2.93 -20.01
CA PRO A 29 2.44 3.29 -21.41
C PRO A 29 1.04 3.85 -21.69
N TYR A 30 1.00 4.92 -22.48
CA TYR A 30 -0.21 5.55 -22.97
C TYR A 30 -0.21 5.59 -24.50
N ASP A 31 -1.40 5.56 -25.09
CA ASP A 31 -1.55 5.84 -26.51
C ASP A 31 -1.49 7.34 -26.83
N ASP A 32 -1.60 7.67 -28.12
CA ASP A 32 -1.61 9.03 -28.65
C ASP A 32 -2.77 9.90 -28.12
N ARG A 33 -3.81 9.29 -27.56
CA ARG A 33 -4.96 9.95 -26.94
C ARG A 33 -4.82 10.06 -25.42
N GLY A 34 -3.68 9.67 -24.85
CA GLY A 34 -3.43 9.68 -23.42
C GLY A 34 -4.23 8.63 -22.65
N ARG A 35 -4.72 7.57 -23.30
CA ARG A 35 -5.39 6.46 -22.63
C ARG A 35 -4.34 5.46 -22.17
N LEU A 36 -4.49 4.94 -20.95
CA LEU A 36 -3.61 3.92 -20.43
C LEU A 36 -3.78 2.62 -21.24
N ILE A 37 -2.68 2.08 -21.76
CA ILE A 37 -2.71 0.85 -22.59
C ILE A 37 -2.00 -0.34 -21.94
N GLY A 38 -1.34 -0.13 -20.82
CA GLY A 38 -0.71 -1.20 -20.05
C GLY A 38 -0.03 -0.65 -18.80
N GLU A 39 0.60 -1.56 -18.07
CA GLU A 39 1.44 -1.27 -16.91
C GLU A 39 2.62 -2.25 -16.92
N ASP A 40 3.80 -1.74 -16.60
CA ASP A 40 4.97 -2.56 -16.32
C ASP A 40 5.53 -2.12 -14.98
N VAL A 41 5.36 -2.97 -13.97
CA VAL A 41 5.65 -2.66 -12.58
C VAL A 41 6.47 -3.79 -11.99
N TRP A 42 7.65 -3.47 -11.47
CA TRP A 42 8.52 -4.47 -10.85
C TRP A 42 9.32 -3.88 -9.69
N GLU A 43 9.79 -4.78 -8.84
CA GLU A 43 10.75 -4.50 -7.78
C GLU A 43 12.14 -4.95 -8.28
N PRO A 44 13.07 -4.04 -8.62
CA PRO A 44 14.39 -4.43 -9.13
C PRO A 44 15.20 -5.26 -8.12
N ASP A 45 15.00 -5.02 -6.82
CA ASP A 45 15.70 -5.69 -5.73
C ASP A 45 14.73 -5.96 -4.55
N PRO A 46 13.91 -7.02 -4.62
CA PRO A 46 12.93 -7.36 -3.57
C PRO A 46 13.58 -7.70 -2.22
N ASP A 47 14.84 -8.13 -2.24
CA ASP A 47 15.57 -8.51 -1.02
C ASP A 47 15.85 -7.28 -0.13
N LYS A 48 15.95 -6.08 -0.73
CA LYS A 48 16.06 -4.81 -0.01
C LYS A 48 14.76 -4.30 0.61
N ALA A 49 13.62 -4.90 0.28
CA ALA A 49 12.37 -4.48 0.90
C ALA A 49 12.37 -4.75 2.40
N GLU A 50 11.81 -3.82 3.15
CA GLU A 50 11.73 -3.84 4.60
C GLU A 50 10.29 -4.08 5.05
N ILE A 51 10.14 -4.73 6.21
CA ILE A 51 8.87 -4.88 6.89
C ILE A 51 8.96 -4.15 8.22
N ILE A 52 8.12 -3.14 8.38
CA ILE A 52 8.04 -2.33 9.58
C ILE A 52 6.72 -2.64 10.27
N LYS A 53 6.77 -3.11 11.51
CA LYS A 53 5.56 -3.25 12.33
C LYS A 53 5.14 -1.85 12.79
N LEU A 54 3.90 -1.48 12.51
CA LEU A 54 3.37 -0.17 12.87
C LEU A 54 2.88 -0.17 14.33
N ASP A 55 3.01 0.98 15.01
CA ASP A 55 2.30 1.20 16.27
C ASP A 55 0.79 1.31 15.96
N PRO A 56 -0.10 0.67 16.73
CA PRO A 56 -1.53 0.87 16.59
C PRO A 56 -1.99 2.33 16.57
N GLU A 57 -1.29 3.25 17.24
CA GLU A 57 -1.62 4.68 17.24
C GLU A 57 -1.33 5.39 15.92
N ASP A 58 -0.40 4.85 15.12
CA ASP A 58 -0.04 5.34 13.78
C ASP A 58 -0.97 4.79 12.68
N VAL A 59 -1.88 3.89 13.03
CA VAL A 59 -2.79 3.22 12.09
C VAL A 59 -4.17 3.87 12.15
N LEU A 60 -4.59 4.47 11.04
CA LEU A 60 -5.94 5.00 10.91
C LEU A 60 -6.97 3.87 10.74
N THR A 61 -7.97 3.82 11.63
CA THR A 61 -9.12 2.92 11.49
C THR A 61 -10.15 3.46 10.48
N THR A 62 -10.99 2.57 9.96
CA THR A 62 -12.10 2.94 9.06
C THR A 62 -13.06 3.95 9.68
N GLN A 63 -13.35 3.82 10.98
CA GLN A 63 -14.21 4.75 11.71
C GLN A 63 -13.58 6.14 11.82
N GLN A 64 -12.28 6.23 12.14
CA GLN A 64 -11.56 7.51 12.17
C GLN A 64 -11.53 8.13 10.77
N ALA A 65 -11.22 7.35 9.73
CA ALA A 65 -11.24 7.81 8.35
C ALA A 65 -12.61 8.37 7.95
N ALA A 66 -13.70 7.67 8.28
CA ALA A 66 -15.06 8.13 7.99
C ALA A 66 -15.36 9.47 8.65
N THR A 67 -15.01 9.64 9.92
CA THR A 67 -15.19 10.91 10.64
C THR A 67 -14.37 12.05 10.02
N LEU A 68 -13.11 11.81 9.67
CA LEU A 68 -12.23 12.82 9.09
C LEU A 68 -12.66 13.22 7.67
N LEU A 69 -13.18 12.27 6.89
CA LEU A 69 -13.58 12.50 5.50
C LEU A 69 -15.01 13.05 5.36
N ALA A 70 -15.90 12.83 6.33
CA ALA A 70 -17.28 13.29 6.31
C ALA A 70 -17.47 14.76 5.86
N PRO A 71 -16.71 15.76 6.36
CA PRO A 71 -16.88 17.14 5.92
C PRO A 71 -16.39 17.42 4.49
N LEU A 72 -15.62 16.52 3.87
CA LEU A 72 -15.06 16.68 2.53
C LEU A 72 -15.88 15.97 1.44
N ILE A 73 -16.73 15.01 1.82
CA ILE A 73 -17.57 14.26 0.89
C ILE A 73 -18.80 15.10 0.53
N LYS A 74 -18.91 15.49 -0.74
CA LYS A 74 -20.09 16.17 -1.29
C LYS A 74 -21.05 15.16 -1.94
N PRO A 75 -22.37 15.40 -1.91
CA PRO A 75 -23.30 14.58 -2.67
C PRO A 75 -22.96 14.64 -4.17
N LEU A 76 -23.21 13.53 -4.87
CA LEU A 76 -23.11 13.50 -6.32
C LEU A 76 -24.22 14.41 -6.91
N PRO A 77 -23.95 15.10 -8.04
CA PRO A 77 -24.93 15.91 -8.74
C PRO A 77 -26.06 15.06 -9.35
#